data_AF-A0A2H0TFI2-F1
#
_entry.id   AF-A0A2H0TFI2-F1
#
_cell.length_a   1.000
_cell.length_b   1.000
_cell.length_c   1.000
_cell.angle_alpha   90.00
_cell.angle_beta   90.00
_cell.angle_gamma   90.00
#
_symmetry.space_group_name_H-M   'P 1'
#
loop_
_entity.id
_entity.type
_entity.pdbx_description
1 polymer ?
#
loop_
_entity_poly.entity_id
_entity_poly.type
_entity_poly.pdbx_seq_one_letter_code
_entity_poly.pdbx_strand_id
1 'polypeptide(L)'
;MTKLNTSTMFSAGKIIIGVLCVVVIIGFVLGVYGFLRGLENPPKFDDTKITSPEAAEFSEKIQNYVVENIGQPIEGFNADIYLRAFPGLFEADFDGVETWEGEYAYANGKLTFERTKAQPITSAEEAISKEGHQTLFENAHGRLGIKLSVDEVVYGIIAQGLGKVTGTILLGPTCPVVKDPPDLKCADKPIFGEFIVQNVMGSVEFTRFGTARDGSFEVTLPVGEYYITWAESQGLPGAQGQLVNVIAGETSEYTIIFDTGIR
;
A
#
# COMPACT_ATOMS: atom_id res chain seq x y z
N MET A 1 86.70 29.86 -6.42
CA MET A 1 86.44 30.94 -5.43
C MET A 1 85.44 31.92 -6.03
N THR A 2 84.17 31.84 -5.65
CA THR A 2 83.25 32.99 -5.61
C THR A 2 82.03 32.62 -4.77
N LYS A 3 81.97 33.18 -3.55
CA LYS A 3 80.77 33.22 -2.71
C LYS A 3 79.77 34.16 -3.36
N LEU A 4 78.50 33.78 -3.43
CA LEU A 4 77.40 34.71 -3.69
C LEU A 4 76.42 34.69 -2.51
N ASN A 5 76.11 35.91 -2.06
CA ASN A 5 75.52 36.27 -0.79
C ASN A 5 74.04 35.93 -0.68
N THR A 6 73.68 35.31 0.44
CA THR A 6 72.35 35.22 1.03
C THR A 6 72.05 36.51 1.80
N SER A 7 71.18 37.40 1.30
CA SER A 7 70.59 38.46 2.14
C SER A 7 69.33 39.15 1.58
N THR A 8 68.44 38.42 0.90
CA THR A 8 67.12 38.97 0.51
C THR A 8 65.93 38.06 0.81
N MET A 9 66.14 36.92 1.47
CA MET A 9 65.13 35.86 1.58
C MET A 9 64.30 35.83 2.87
N PHE A 10 64.42 36.83 3.76
CA PHE A 10 63.72 36.84 5.05
C PHE A 10 62.51 37.78 5.16
N SER A 11 62.29 38.66 4.18
CA SER A 11 61.13 39.58 4.17
C SER A 11 59.92 39.00 3.43
N ALA A 12 60.15 38.34 2.29
CA ALA A 12 59.09 37.81 1.43
C ALA A 12 58.24 36.70 2.11
N GLY A 13 58.85 35.83 2.93
CA GLY A 13 58.13 34.74 3.59
C GLY A 13 57.09 35.21 4.62
N LYS A 14 57.35 36.32 5.34
CA LYS A 14 56.40 36.87 6.31
C LYS A 14 55.18 37.51 5.64
N ILE A 15 55.39 38.13 4.47
CA ILE A 15 54.30 38.72 3.67
C ILE A 15 53.43 37.61 3.07
N ILE A 16 54.04 36.54 2.54
CA ILE A 16 53.30 35.41 1.95
C ILE A 16 52.48 34.68 3.02
N ILE A 17 53.04 34.42 4.21
CA ILE A 17 52.30 33.79 5.32
C ILE A 17 51.16 34.71 5.79
N GLY A 18 51.41 36.02 5.89
CA GLY A 18 50.38 37.00 6.25
C GLY A 18 49.21 37.02 5.27
N VAL A 19 49.49 37.02 3.96
CA VAL A 19 48.46 36.99 2.91
C VAL A 19 47.68 35.68 2.93
N LEU A 20 48.35 34.54 3.14
CA LEU A 20 47.70 33.23 3.17
C LEU A 20 46.78 33.09 4.41
N CYS A 21 47.21 33.60 5.57
CA CYS A 21 46.36 33.65 6.76
C CYS A 21 45.11 34.51 6.54
N VAL A 22 45.24 35.67 5.88
CA VAL A 22 44.09 36.53 5.57
C VAL A 22 43.12 35.83 4.61
N VAL A 23 43.61 35.14 3.58
CA VAL A 23 42.75 34.39 2.64
C VAL A 23 42.02 33.24 3.34
N VAL A 24 42.68 32.51 4.23
CA VAL A 24 42.05 31.42 5.01
C VAL A 24 40.99 31.96 5.96
N ILE A 25 41.26 33.08 6.64
CA ILE A 25 40.28 33.73 7.54
C ILE A 25 39.08 34.22 6.74
N ILE A 26 39.29 34.87 5.58
CA ILE A 26 38.21 35.32 4.72
C ILE A 26 37.39 34.12 4.20
N GLY A 27 38.04 33.05 3.75
CA GLY A 27 37.37 31.82 3.32
C GLY A 27 36.56 31.17 4.44
N PHE A 28 37.09 31.14 5.66
CA PHE A 28 36.39 30.61 6.82
C PHE A 28 35.20 31.50 7.21
N VAL A 29 35.35 32.82 7.22
CA VAL A 29 34.26 33.77 7.52
C VAL A 29 33.17 33.69 6.44
N LEU A 30 33.54 33.60 5.16
CA LEU A 30 32.59 33.42 4.07
C LEU A 30 31.91 32.05 4.12
N GLY A 31 32.62 30.99 4.51
CA GLY A 31 32.07 29.65 4.71
C GLY A 31 31.08 29.61 5.88
N VAL A 32 31.45 30.19 7.03
CA VAL A 32 30.57 30.33 8.19
C VAL A 32 29.37 31.20 7.87
N TYR A 33 29.55 32.32 7.17
CA TYR A 33 28.45 33.18 6.73
C TYR A 33 27.51 32.46 5.75
N GLY A 34 28.05 31.72 4.78
CA GLY A 34 27.27 30.88 3.87
C GLY A 34 26.50 29.78 4.58
N PHE A 35 27.13 29.13 5.57
CA PHE A 35 26.50 28.11 6.41
C PHE A 35 25.39 28.69 7.29
N LEU A 36 25.63 29.80 7.99
CA LEU A 36 24.62 30.50 8.80
C LEU A 36 23.46 31.01 7.94
N ARG A 37 23.73 31.52 6.74
CA ARG A 37 22.69 31.94 5.80
C ARG A 37 21.89 30.76 5.24
N GLY A 38 22.50 29.58 5.13
CA GLY A 38 21.83 28.31 4.81
C GLY A 38 21.00 27.76 5.97
N LEU A 39 21.26 28.17 7.22
CA LEU A 39 20.40 27.89 8.37
C LEU A 39 19.24 28.89 8.50
N GLU A 40 19.43 30.17 8.13
CA GLU A 40 18.36 31.19 8.11
C GLU A 40 17.41 31.04 6.92
N ASN A 41 17.91 30.51 5.80
CA ASN A 41 17.12 30.10 4.65
C ASN A 41 17.34 28.60 4.45
N PRO A 42 16.76 27.73 5.30
CA PRO A 42 16.75 26.31 5.00
C PRO A 42 16.17 26.16 3.59
N PRO A 43 16.71 25.26 2.75
CA PRO A 43 16.06 24.96 1.48
C PRO A 43 14.59 24.72 1.80
N LYS A 44 13.70 25.50 1.17
CA LYS A 44 12.27 25.24 1.28
C LYS A 44 12.10 23.81 0.81
N PHE A 45 11.79 22.94 1.76
CA PHE A 45 11.40 21.58 1.47
C PHE A 45 10.13 21.72 0.65
N ASP A 46 10.17 21.26 -0.59
CA ASP A 46 9.02 21.24 -1.47
C ASP A 46 8.16 20.05 -1.04
N ASP A 47 7.22 20.31 -0.13
CA ASP A 47 6.34 19.30 0.48
C ASP A 47 5.44 18.57 -0.54
N THR A 48 5.47 18.97 -1.83
CA THR A 48 4.69 18.39 -2.92
C THR A 48 5.30 17.16 -3.59
N LYS A 49 6.49 16.70 -3.19
CA LYS A 49 7.13 15.47 -3.73
C LYS A 49 7.62 14.50 -2.65
N ILE A 50 6.91 14.44 -1.53
CA ILE A 50 7.14 13.40 -0.53
C ILE A 50 6.19 12.25 -0.84
N THR A 51 6.74 11.11 -1.26
CA THR A 51 6.01 9.83 -1.26
C THR A 51 5.43 9.61 0.13
N SER A 52 4.11 9.43 0.23
CA SER A 52 3.47 9.22 1.52
C SER A 52 3.99 7.90 2.13
N PRO A 53 4.02 7.78 3.47
CA PRO A 53 4.41 6.52 4.11
C PRO A 53 3.61 5.32 3.59
N GLU A 54 2.33 5.53 3.29
CA GLU A 54 1.43 4.52 2.73
C GLU A 54 1.86 4.09 1.32
N ALA A 55 2.22 5.03 0.45
CA ALA A 55 2.69 4.69 -0.89
C ALA A 55 4.07 4.00 -0.88
N ALA A 56 4.95 4.36 0.05
CA ALA A 56 6.22 3.68 0.24
C ALA A 56 6.01 2.23 0.70
N GLU A 57 5.11 2.02 1.67
CA GLU A 57 4.71 0.68 2.13
C GLU A 57 4.05 -0.14 1.01
N PHE A 58 3.14 0.47 0.24
CA PHE A 58 2.52 -0.14 -0.93
C PHE A 58 3.58 -0.58 -1.95
N SER A 59 4.49 0.32 -2.32
CA SER A 59 5.59 0.04 -3.25
C SER A 59 6.43 -1.15 -2.79
N GLU A 60 6.81 -1.18 -1.50
CA GLU A 60 7.59 -2.28 -0.94
C GLU A 60 6.83 -3.61 -1.04
N LYS A 61 5.56 -3.64 -0.62
CA LYS A 61 4.75 -4.86 -0.64
C LYS A 61 4.57 -5.43 -2.05
N ILE A 62 4.24 -4.59 -3.03
CA ILE A 62 4.02 -5.07 -4.40
C ILE A 62 5.33 -5.52 -5.07
N GLN A 63 6.45 -4.84 -4.80
CA GLN A 63 7.75 -5.25 -5.33
C GLN A 63 8.20 -6.58 -4.72
N ASN A 64 8.04 -6.75 -3.40
CA ASN A 64 8.34 -8.02 -2.72
C ASN A 64 7.49 -9.16 -3.28
N TYR A 65 6.18 -8.93 -3.47
CA TYR A 65 5.30 -9.93 -4.09
C TYR A 65 5.78 -10.35 -5.49
N VAL A 66 6.17 -9.39 -6.33
CA VAL A 66 6.74 -9.70 -7.66
C VAL A 66 8.03 -10.51 -7.54
N VAL A 67 8.94 -10.12 -6.65
CA VAL A 67 10.22 -10.82 -6.45
C VAL A 67 9.99 -12.26 -5.98
N GLU A 68 9.04 -12.49 -5.08
CA GLU A 68 8.72 -13.82 -4.55
C GLU A 68 8.04 -14.73 -5.58
N ASN A 69 7.18 -14.19 -6.44
CA ASN A 69 6.32 -14.99 -7.33
C ASN A 69 6.80 -15.04 -8.79
N ILE A 70 7.55 -14.04 -9.25
CA ILE A 70 8.06 -13.93 -10.63
C ILE A 70 9.59 -13.91 -10.66
N GLY A 71 10.22 -13.30 -9.66
CA GLY A 71 11.67 -13.09 -9.59
C GLY A 71 12.06 -11.62 -9.76
N GLN A 72 13.32 -11.30 -9.46
CA GLN A 72 13.83 -9.92 -9.49
C GLN A 72 14.02 -9.42 -10.93
N PRO A 73 13.32 -8.35 -11.35
CA PRO A 73 13.53 -7.75 -12.66
C PRO A 73 14.89 -7.04 -12.73
N ILE A 74 15.65 -7.31 -13.79
CA ILE A 74 16.96 -6.69 -14.01
C ILE A 74 16.88 -5.24 -14.52
N GLU A 75 15.77 -4.87 -15.14
CA GLU A 75 15.51 -3.54 -15.70
C GLU A 75 14.65 -2.66 -14.77
N GLY A 76 14.22 -3.23 -13.63
CA GLY A 76 13.28 -2.59 -12.71
C GLY A 76 11.83 -3.03 -12.92
N PHE A 77 10.93 -2.47 -12.12
CA PHE A 77 9.51 -2.81 -12.14
C PHE A 77 8.76 -1.88 -13.09
N ASN A 78 8.17 -2.42 -14.15
CA ASN A 78 7.41 -1.67 -15.15
C ASN A 78 5.92 -2.11 -15.15
N ALA A 79 5.07 -1.45 -15.94
CA ALA A 79 3.63 -1.72 -15.98
C ALA A 79 3.33 -3.17 -16.40
N ASP A 80 4.03 -3.69 -17.41
CA ASP A 80 3.84 -5.06 -17.90
C ASP A 80 4.10 -6.13 -16.83
N ILE A 81 5.11 -5.93 -16.00
CA ILE A 81 5.43 -6.84 -14.89
C ILE A 81 4.30 -6.83 -13.86
N TYR A 82 3.81 -5.64 -13.49
CA TYR A 82 2.74 -5.50 -12.51
C TYR A 82 1.39 -6.00 -13.02
N LEU A 83 1.00 -5.70 -14.26
CA LEU A 83 -0.23 -6.22 -14.86
C LEU A 83 -0.23 -7.75 -14.96
N ARG A 84 0.95 -8.37 -15.10
CA ARG A 84 1.09 -9.83 -15.06
C ARG A 84 1.02 -10.40 -13.65
N ALA A 85 1.57 -9.70 -12.66
CA ALA A 85 1.64 -10.15 -11.28
C ALA A 85 0.33 -9.96 -10.51
N PHE A 86 -0.43 -8.91 -10.85
CA PHE A 86 -1.59 -8.46 -10.08
C PHE A 86 -2.83 -8.42 -10.98
N PRO A 87 -3.66 -9.47 -10.96
CA PRO A 87 -4.83 -9.56 -11.84
C PRO A 87 -5.92 -8.53 -11.53
N GLY A 88 -5.85 -7.86 -10.38
CA GLY A 88 -6.72 -6.73 -10.02
C GLY A 88 -6.18 -5.36 -10.40
N LEU A 89 -4.96 -5.24 -10.93
CA LEU A 89 -4.49 -3.99 -11.56
C LEU A 89 -5.03 -3.89 -12.99
N PHE A 90 -5.39 -2.68 -13.38
CA PHE A 90 -5.82 -2.36 -14.74
C PHE A 90 -4.85 -1.37 -15.39
N GLU A 91 -4.79 -1.38 -16.72
CA GLU A 91 -4.01 -0.41 -17.49
C GLU A 91 -4.30 1.04 -17.09
N ALA A 92 -5.57 1.35 -16.76
CA ALA A 92 -5.98 2.67 -16.30
C ALA A 92 -5.33 3.09 -14.97
N ASP A 93 -4.89 2.15 -14.13
CA ASP A 93 -4.20 2.48 -12.87
C ASP A 93 -2.79 3.04 -13.12
N PHE A 94 -2.26 2.85 -14.33
CA PHE A 94 -0.97 3.37 -14.75
C PHE A 94 -1.05 4.73 -15.43
N ASP A 95 -2.23 5.34 -15.55
CA ASP A 95 -2.34 6.68 -16.11
C ASP A 95 -1.58 7.70 -15.26
N GLY A 96 -0.65 8.41 -15.89
CA GLY A 96 0.20 9.40 -15.25
C GLY A 96 1.36 8.85 -14.41
N VAL A 97 1.61 7.53 -14.44
CA VAL A 97 2.68 6.92 -13.63
C VAL A 97 4.05 7.28 -14.19
N GLU A 98 4.82 8.05 -13.42
CA GLU A 98 6.19 8.45 -13.77
C GLU A 98 7.14 7.25 -13.84
N THR A 99 7.99 7.23 -14.87
CA THR A 99 9.06 6.24 -15.05
C THR A 99 10.43 6.91 -14.97
N TRP A 100 11.51 6.13 -15.07
CA TRP A 100 12.87 6.69 -15.06
C TRP A 100 13.13 7.66 -16.23
N GLU A 101 12.49 7.47 -17.39
CA GLU A 101 12.77 8.26 -18.61
C GLU A 101 11.52 8.78 -19.32
N GLY A 102 10.34 8.64 -18.71
CA GLY A 102 9.06 9.00 -19.28
C GLY A 102 7.91 8.90 -18.28
N GLU A 103 6.73 8.64 -18.82
CA GLU A 103 5.48 8.52 -18.09
C GLU A 103 4.57 7.56 -18.85
N TYR A 104 3.73 6.83 -18.13
CA TYR A 104 2.66 6.06 -18.76
C TYR A 104 1.42 6.95 -18.97
N ALA A 105 0.78 6.82 -20.13
CA ALA A 105 -0.45 7.51 -20.47
C ALA A 105 -1.51 6.50 -20.89
N TYR A 106 -2.71 6.59 -20.30
CA TYR A 106 -3.85 5.76 -20.64
C TYR A 106 -4.91 6.56 -21.39
N ALA A 107 -5.07 6.27 -22.67
CA ALA A 107 -6.06 6.95 -23.50
C ALA A 107 -6.76 5.96 -24.44
N ASN A 108 -8.06 6.16 -24.65
CA ASN A 108 -8.88 5.36 -25.56
C ASN A 108 -8.81 3.84 -25.29
N GLY A 109 -8.73 3.45 -24.01
CA GLY A 109 -8.72 2.04 -23.62
C GLY A 109 -7.35 1.35 -23.72
N LYS A 110 -6.26 2.11 -23.90
CA LYS A 110 -4.93 1.57 -24.11
C LYS A 110 -3.87 2.32 -23.31
N LEU A 111 -3.00 1.59 -22.63
CA LEU A 111 -1.79 2.11 -22.02
C LEU A 111 -0.67 2.27 -23.06
N THR A 112 0.01 3.41 -23.01
CA THR A 112 1.19 3.70 -23.81
C THR A 112 2.27 4.35 -22.97
N PHE A 113 3.53 4.02 -23.25
CA PHE A 113 4.68 4.70 -22.66
C PHE A 113 5.04 5.94 -23.49
N GLU A 114 5.12 7.09 -22.83
CA GLU A 114 5.56 8.36 -23.41
C GLU A 114 6.89 8.78 -22.81
N ARG A 115 7.93 8.75 -23.63
CA ARG A 115 9.27 9.14 -23.22
C ARG A 115 9.40 10.66 -23.12
N THR A 116 9.92 11.16 -21.99
CA THR A 116 10.10 12.60 -21.73
C THR A 116 11.57 13.03 -21.77
N LYS A 117 12.53 12.08 -21.68
CA LYS A 117 13.97 12.37 -21.71
C LYS A 117 14.61 12.06 -23.06
N ALA A 118 15.32 13.04 -23.63
CA ALA A 118 15.96 12.88 -24.94
C ALA A 118 17.16 11.91 -24.95
N GLN A 119 18.01 11.93 -23.92
CA GLN A 119 19.19 11.07 -23.76
C GLN A 119 19.64 11.02 -22.27
N PRO A 120 20.37 9.97 -21.83
CA PRO A 120 20.60 8.71 -22.54
C PRO A 120 19.32 7.85 -22.59
N ILE A 121 19.27 6.90 -23.52
CA ILE A 121 18.27 5.83 -23.56
C ILE A 121 18.84 4.64 -22.79
N THR A 122 18.16 4.20 -21.74
CA THR A 122 18.56 2.99 -20.99
C THR A 122 17.51 1.90 -21.11
N SER A 123 17.90 0.66 -20.79
CA SER A 123 16.98 -0.48 -20.74
C SER A 123 15.98 -0.40 -19.58
N ALA A 124 16.14 0.55 -18.67
CA ALA A 124 15.23 0.78 -17.54
C ALA A 124 14.26 1.95 -17.81
N GLU A 125 14.10 2.40 -19.06
CA GLU A 125 13.33 3.61 -19.40
C GLU A 125 11.86 3.57 -18.92
N GLU A 126 11.26 2.38 -18.93
CA GLU A 126 9.87 2.15 -18.52
C GLU A 126 9.73 1.72 -17.04
N ALA A 127 10.83 1.56 -16.31
CA ALA A 127 10.76 1.23 -14.90
C ALA A 127 10.07 2.37 -14.14
N ILE A 128 9.20 2.03 -13.20
CA ILE A 128 8.42 2.99 -12.45
C ILE A 128 9.32 3.66 -11.41
N SER A 129 9.30 5.00 -11.36
CA SER A 129 10.08 5.77 -10.39
C SER A 129 9.46 5.66 -8.99
N LYS A 130 10.12 6.23 -7.98
CA LYS A 130 9.53 6.29 -6.64
C LYS A 130 8.23 7.10 -6.64
N GLU A 131 8.23 8.20 -7.39
CA GLU A 131 7.09 9.08 -7.61
C GLU A 131 5.99 8.36 -8.42
N GLY A 132 6.36 7.56 -9.42
CA GLY A 132 5.38 6.74 -10.15
C GLY A 132 4.66 5.73 -9.27
N HIS A 133 5.34 5.15 -8.26
CA HIS A 133 4.66 4.27 -7.29
C HIS A 133 3.66 5.02 -6.40
N GLN A 134 3.89 6.31 -6.11
CA GLN A 134 2.89 7.16 -5.45
C GLN A 134 1.64 7.28 -6.33
N THR A 135 1.81 7.66 -7.60
CA THR A 135 0.68 7.80 -8.54
C THR A 135 -0.07 6.48 -8.73
N LEU A 136 0.66 5.36 -8.88
CA LEU A 136 0.06 4.03 -8.99
C LEU A 136 -0.76 3.68 -7.73
N PHE A 137 -0.22 3.96 -6.54
CA PHE A 137 -0.94 3.77 -5.29
C PHE A 137 -2.22 4.62 -5.24
N GLU A 138 -2.13 5.91 -5.55
CA GLU A 138 -3.27 6.84 -5.55
C GLU A 138 -4.37 6.42 -6.53
N ASN A 139 -3.99 5.98 -7.73
CA ASN A 139 -4.92 5.48 -8.75
C ASN A 139 -5.62 4.20 -8.28
N ALA A 140 -4.86 3.20 -7.83
CA ALA A 140 -5.41 1.94 -7.33
C ALA A 140 -6.28 2.15 -6.09
N HIS A 141 -5.84 2.99 -5.15
CA HIS A 141 -6.57 3.32 -3.93
C HIS A 141 -7.84 4.13 -4.24
N GLY A 142 -7.77 5.07 -5.18
CA GLY A 142 -8.91 5.83 -5.66
C GLY A 142 -9.98 4.94 -6.31
N ARG A 143 -9.55 3.96 -7.12
CA ARG A 143 -10.44 3.00 -7.78
C ARG A 143 -11.05 1.98 -6.81
N LEU A 144 -10.25 1.40 -5.92
CA LEU A 144 -10.70 0.36 -4.98
C LEU A 144 -11.47 0.95 -3.79
N GLY A 145 -11.09 2.15 -3.34
CA GLY A 145 -11.77 2.91 -2.29
C GLY A 145 -10.80 3.66 -1.38
N ILE A 146 -10.88 4.99 -1.35
CA ILE A 146 -9.98 5.91 -0.61
C ILE A 146 -9.91 5.73 0.91
N LYS A 147 -10.76 4.88 1.49
CA LYS A 147 -10.79 4.60 2.94
C LYS A 147 -10.06 3.31 3.31
N LEU A 148 -9.61 2.54 2.33
CA LEU A 148 -8.92 1.28 2.53
C LEU A 148 -7.51 1.52 3.05
N SER A 149 -7.04 0.61 3.89
CA SER A 149 -5.63 0.51 4.28
C SER A 149 -4.75 0.02 3.12
N VAL A 150 -3.44 0.18 3.26
CA VAL A 150 -2.47 -0.33 2.26
C VAL A 150 -2.64 -1.83 2.03
N ASP A 151 -2.80 -2.61 3.10
CA ASP A 151 -3.02 -4.06 3.01
C ASP A 151 -4.27 -4.41 2.22
N GLU A 152 -5.39 -3.72 2.46
CA GLU A 152 -6.64 -3.94 1.72
C GLU A 152 -6.50 -3.58 0.23
N VAL A 153 -5.76 -2.52 -0.11
CA VAL A 153 -5.45 -2.18 -1.51
C VAL A 153 -4.60 -3.27 -2.15
N VAL A 154 -3.53 -3.71 -1.48
CA VAL A 154 -2.65 -4.79 -1.97
C VAL A 154 -3.44 -6.08 -2.18
N TYR A 155 -4.33 -6.45 -1.25
CA TYR A 155 -5.20 -7.61 -1.45
C TYR A 155 -6.17 -7.43 -2.61
N GLY A 156 -6.73 -6.22 -2.77
CA GLY A 156 -7.63 -5.89 -3.87
C GLY A 156 -7.01 -5.96 -5.25
N ILE A 157 -5.69 -5.75 -5.37
CA ILE A 157 -4.96 -5.90 -6.64
C ILE A 157 -4.40 -7.31 -6.86
N ILE A 158 -4.12 -8.06 -5.79
CA ILE A 158 -3.77 -9.49 -5.86
C ILE A 158 -4.99 -10.31 -6.28
N ALA A 159 -6.15 -10.01 -5.72
CA ALA A 159 -7.43 -10.52 -6.19
C ALA A 159 -7.93 -9.68 -7.37
N GLN A 160 -8.94 -10.14 -8.10
CA GLN A 160 -9.52 -9.39 -9.23
C GLN A 160 -10.43 -8.22 -8.76
N GLY A 161 -10.06 -7.53 -7.68
CA GLY A 161 -10.83 -6.46 -7.04
C GLY A 161 -11.32 -6.81 -5.63
N LEU A 162 -12.15 -5.92 -5.09
CA LEU A 162 -12.81 -6.04 -3.79
C LEU A 162 -14.34 -6.02 -3.97
N GLY A 163 -15.06 -6.66 -3.06
CA GLY A 163 -16.50 -6.58 -2.90
C GLY A 163 -16.89 -6.39 -1.45
N LYS A 164 -18.14 -6.01 -1.21
CA LYS A 164 -18.68 -5.82 0.14
C LYS A 164 -19.63 -6.97 0.47
N VAL A 165 -19.46 -7.57 1.65
CA VAL A 165 -20.40 -8.53 2.21
C VAL A 165 -21.11 -7.87 3.38
N THR A 166 -22.43 -7.84 3.31
CA THR A 166 -23.30 -7.33 4.39
C THR A 166 -24.27 -8.40 4.81
N GLY A 167 -24.88 -8.24 5.97
CA GLY A 167 -25.88 -9.19 6.39
C GLY A 167 -26.23 -9.13 7.85
N THR A 168 -26.91 -10.17 8.30
CA THR A 168 -27.21 -10.41 9.71
C THR A 168 -26.77 -11.82 10.09
N ILE A 169 -26.14 -11.97 11.26
CA ILE A 169 -25.77 -13.25 11.82
C ILE A 169 -26.70 -13.62 12.98
N LEU A 170 -27.28 -14.81 12.88
CA LEU A 170 -28.28 -15.33 13.80
C LEU A 170 -27.82 -16.65 14.43
N LEU A 171 -28.28 -16.91 15.65
CA LEU A 171 -28.16 -18.17 16.37
C LEU A 171 -29.55 -18.79 16.51
N GLY A 172 -29.71 -20.03 16.05
CA GLY A 172 -31.00 -20.70 16.07
C GLY A 172 -30.90 -22.19 15.80
N PRO A 173 -31.95 -22.98 16.08
CA PRO A 173 -33.13 -22.60 16.87
C PRO A 173 -32.78 -22.41 18.36
N THR A 174 -33.59 -21.67 19.12
CA THR A 174 -33.34 -21.43 20.57
C THR A 174 -34.21 -22.25 21.52
N CYS A 175 -35.11 -23.09 20.98
CA CYS A 175 -36.06 -23.89 21.74
C CYS A 175 -36.15 -25.33 21.21
N PRO A 176 -36.29 -26.35 22.08
CA PRO A 176 -36.41 -27.77 21.67
C PRO A 176 -37.73 -28.14 21.01
N VAL A 177 -38.74 -27.27 21.01
CA VAL A 177 -40.06 -27.62 20.45
C VAL A 177 -40.64 -26.42 19.72
N VAL A 178 -40.87 -26.58 18.42
CA VAL A 178 -41.62 -25.62 17.60
C VAL A 178 -43.10 -25.74 17.95
N LYS A 179 -43.74 -24.61 18.28
CA LYS A 179 -45.18 -24.52 18.58
C LYS A 179 -45.96 -23.90 17.42
N ASP A 180 -47.25 -24.19 17.35
CA ASP A 180 -48.21 -23.48 16.50
C ASP A 180 -49.29 -22.82 17.40
N PRO A 181 -49.38 -21.48 17.48
CA PRO A 181 -48.58 -20.51 16.73
C PRO A 181 -47.09 -20.48 17.18
N PRO A 182 -46.16 -20.03 16.30
CA PRO A 182 -44.74 -19.90 16.64
C PRO A 182 -44.53 -19.02 17.87
N ASP A 183 -43.76 -19.52 18.83
CA ASP A 183 -43.36 -18.72 20.00
C ASP A 183 -42.27 -17.73 19.58
N LEU A 184 -42.56 -16.43 19.65
CA LEU A 184 -41.60 -15.37 19.31
C LEU A 184 -40.32 -15.44 20.14
N LYS A 185 -40.36 -16.03 21.35
CA LYS A 185 -39.15 -16.22 22.17
C LYS A 185 -38.19 -17.27 21.61
N CYS A 186 -38.70 -18.12 20.72
CA CYS A 186 -37.98 -19.21 20.06
C CYS A 186 -37.43 -18.82 18.69
N ALA A 187 -37.74 -17.61 18.20
CA ALA A 187 -37.15 -17.09 16.96
C ALA A 187 -35.62 -17.02 17.07
N ASP A 188 -34.96 -17.15 15.92
CA ASP A 188 -33.51 -17.02 15.80
C ASP A 188 -33.08 -15.65 16.32
N LYS A 189 -31.97 -15.62 17.06
CA LYS A 189 -31.52 -14.41 17.76
C LYS A 189 -30.26 -13.86 17.13
N PRO A 190 -30.15 -12.53 16.98
CA PRO A 190 -28.92 -11.94 16.50
C PRO A 190 -27.75 -12.21 17.44
N ILE A 191 -26.58 -12.49 16.85
CA ILE A 191 -25.33 -12.66 17.59
C ILE A 191 -24.55 -11.35 17.55
N PHE A 192 -24.16 -10.86 18.73
CA PHE A 192 -23.13 -9.83 18.89
C PHE A 192 -21.81 -10.51 19.24
N GLY A 193 -20.81 -10.45 18.36
CA GLY A 193 -19.52 -11.12 18.58
C GLY A 193 -18.53 -10.93 17.45
N GLU A 194 -17.39 -11.61 17.55
CA GLU A 194 -16.34 -11.64 16.54
C GLU A 194 -16.46 -12.88 15.64
N PHE A 195 -16.29 -12.67 14.34
CA PHE A 195 -16.37 -13.68 13.29
C PHE A 195 -15.09 -13.71 12.48
N ILE A 196 -14.80 -14.89 11.93
CA ILE A 196 -13.58 -15.17 11.18
C ILE A 196 -13.98 -15.47 9.74
N VAL A 197 -13.35 -14.75 8.80
CA VAL A 197 -13.40 -15.06 7.38
C VAL A 197 -12.25 -16.00 7.07
N GLN A 198 -12.55 -17.14 6.45
CA GLN A 198 -11.58 -18.16 6.11
C GLN A 198 -11.66 -18.52 4.63
N ASN A 199 -10.62 -19.14 4.09
CA ASN A 199 -10.70 -19.75 2.77
C ASN A 199 -11.78 -20.86 2.72
N VAL A 200 -12.14 -21.29 1.51
CA VAL A 200 -13.12 -22.38 1.30
C VAL A 200 -12.73 -23.71 1.96
N MET A 201 -11.49 -23.88 2.41
CA MET A 201 -11.04 -25.07 3.14
C MET A 201 -11.19 -24.92 4.67
N GLY A 202 -11.53 -23.74 5.19
CA GLY A 202 -11.62 -23.44 6.62
C GLY A 202 -10.28 -23.50 7.35
N SER A 203 -9.16 -23.54 6.63
CA SER A 203 -7.81 -23.80 7.17
C SER A 203 -6.96 -22.54 7.30
N VAL A 204 -7.29 -21.49 6.55
CA VAL A 204 -6.57 -20.23 6.54
C VAL A 204 -7.53 -19.12 6.90
N GLU A 205 -7.22 -18.41 7.98
CA GLU A 205 -7.89 -17.18 8.36
C GLU A 205 -7.43 -16.04 7.44
N PHE A 206 -8.41 -15.33 6.88
CA PHE A 206 -8.19 -14.17 6.04
C PHE A 206 -8.31 -12.87 6.85
N THR A 207 -9.40 -12.72 7.61
CA THR A 207 -9.62 -11.55 8.48
C THR A 207 -10.67 -11.86 9.55
N ARG A 208 -10.86 -10.90 10.47
CA ARG A 208 -11.90 -10.91 11.51
C ARG A 208 -12.78 -9.69 11.41
N PHE A 209 -14.05 -9.82 11.78
CA PHE A 209 -14.98 -8.71 11.88
C PHE A 209 -15.95 -8.89 13.05
N GLY A 210 -16.50 -7.79 13.55
CA GLY A 210 -17.54 -7.81 14.57
C GLY A 210 -18.93 -7.57 13.98
N THR A 211 -19.96 -8.12 14.61
CA THR A 211 -21.35 -7.72 14.37
C THR A 211 -21.78 -6.60 15.31
N ALA A 212 -22.82 -5.85 14.94
CA ALA A 212 -23.54 -4.98 15.85
C ALA A 212 -24.53 -5.76 16.74
N ARG A 213 -25.18 -5.08 17.70
CA ARG A 213 -26.08 -5.73 18.67
C ARG A 213 -27.33 -6.34 18.06
N ASP A 214 -27.73 -5.87 16.89
CA ASP A 214 -28.81 -6.42 16.08
C ASP A 214 -28.33 -7.54 15.14
N GLY A 215 -27.06 -7.98 15.26
CA GLY A 215 -26.45 -9.02 14.46
C GLY A 215 -25.99 -8.56 13.09
N SER A 216 -26.19 -7.28 12.74
CA SER A 216 -25.77 -6.75 11.45
C SER A 216 -24.25 -6.68 11.33
N PHE A 217 -23.72 -6.90 10.12
CA PHE A 217 -22.31 -6.74 9.81
C PHE A 217 -22.09 -6.17 8.41
N GLU A 218 -20.89 -5.62 8.22
CA GLU A 218 -20.35 -5.20 6.94
C GLU A 218 -18.85 -5.54 6.94
N VAL A 219 -18.37 -6.20 5.89
CA VAL A 219 -16.96 -6.51 5.68
C VAL A 219 -16.60 -6.34 4.21
N THR A 220 -15.47 -5.69 3.94
CA THR A 220 -14.90 -5.60 2.59
C THR A 220 -13.89 -6.70 2.41
N LEU A 221 -14.03 -7.49 1.35
CA LEU A 221 -13.18 -8.65 1.07
C LEU A 221 -12.71 -8.62 -0.38
N PRO A 222 -11.58 -9.26 -0.69
CA PRO A 222 -11.21 -9.51 -2.07
C PRO A 222 -12.20 -10.42 -2.76
N VAL A 223 -12.25 -10.33 -4.09
CA VAL A 223 -13.08 -11.21 -4.92
C VAL A 223 -12.71 -12.66 -4.67
N GLY A 224 -13.71 -13.49 -4.37
CA GLY A 224 -13.52 -14.91 -4.08
C GLY A 224 -14.62 -15.53 -3.24
N GLU A 225 -14.45 -16.81 -2.93
CA GLU A 225 -15.33 -17.59 -2.06
C GLU A 225 -14.69 -17.76 -0.69
N TYR A 226 -15.49 -17.59 0.37
CA TYR A 226 -15.02 -17.61 1.75
C TYR A 226 -15.99 -18.35 2.67
N TYR A 227 -15.47 -18.92 3.75
CA TYR A 227 -16.27 -19.37 4.87
C TYR A 227 -16.28 -18.32 5.98
N ILE A 228 -17.45 -17.96 6.48
CA ILE A 228 -17.60 -17.16 7.70
C ILE A 228 -17.92 -18.09 8.86
N THR A 229 -17.05 -18.12 9.87
CA THR A 229 -17.23 -18.90 11.10
C THR A 229 -17.26 -18.00 12.33
N TRP A 230 -17.83 -18.51 13.43
CA TRP A 230 -17.87 -17.78 14.70
C TRP A 230 -16.62 -18.06 15.53
N ALA A 231 -15.92 -17.01 15.98
CA ALA A 231 -14.68 -17.14 16.74
C ALA A 231 -14.87 -17.88 18.07
N GLU A 232 -16.06 -17.76 18.67
CA GLU A 232 -16.41 -18.39 19.96
C GLU A 232 -17.21 -19.69 19.79
N SER A 233 -17.22 -20.29 18.59
CA SER A 233 -17.97 -21.52 18.29
C SER A 233 -17.52 -22.77 19.07
N GLN A 234 -16.42 -22.69 19.83
CA GLN A 234 -15.87 -23.78 20.64
C GLN A 234 -16.93 -24.34 21.59
N GLY A 235 -17.38 -25.57 21.33
CA GLY A 235 -18.34 -26.29 22.15
C GLY A 235 -19.80 -26.25 21.67
N LEU A 236 -20.10 -25.56 20.56
CA LEU A 236 -21.42 -25.60 19.91
C LEU A 236 -21.46 -26.67 18.81
N PRO A 237 -22.19 -27.79 19.00
CA PRO A 237 -22.37 -28.78 17.94
C PRO A 237 -23.20 -28.15 16.81
N GLY A 238 -22.61 -28.02 15.62
CA GLY A 238 -23.33 -27.50 14.44
C GLY A 238 -23.02 -26.06 14.05
N ALA A 239 -22.14 -25.36 14.78
CA ALA A 239 -21.63 -24.04 14.38
C ALA A 239 -20.61 -24.14 13.23
N GLN A 240 -21.01 -24.76 12.12
CA GLN A 240 -20.22 -24.80 10.89
C GLN A 240 -20.28 -23.43 10.21
N GLY A 241 -19.17 -23.01 9.62
CA GLY A 241 -19.13 -21.76 8.87
C GLY A 241 -20.06 -21.80 7.65
N GLN A 242 -20.51 -20.63 7.21
CA GLN A 242 -21.35 -20.49 6.02
C GLN A 242 -20.53 -19.94 4.85
N LEU A 243 -20.73 -20.51 3.65
CA LEU A 243 -20.07 -20.06 2.43
C LEU A 243 -20.69 -18.74 1.96
N VAL A 244 -19.83 -17.78 1.61
CA VAL A 244 -20.20 -16.51 0.98
C VAL A 244 -19.34 -16.28 -0.26
N ASN A 245 -19.91 -15.57 -1.24
CA ASN A 245 -19.23 -15.20 -2.47
C ASN A 245 -19.09 -13.68 -2.53
N VAL A 246 -17.91 -13.22 -2.94
CA VAL A 246 -17.56 -11.80 -3.02
C VAL A 246 -17.37 -11.44 -4.48
N ILE A 247 -18.20 -10.54 -4.99
CA ILE A 247 -18.18 -10.08 -6.38
C ILE A 247 -17.59 -8.67 -6.44
N ALA A 248 -16.74 -8.42 -7.43
CA ALA A 248 -16.01 -7.16 -7.55
C ALA A 248 -16.98 -5.97 -7.70
N GLY A 249 -16.82 -4.95 -6.87
CA GLY A 249 -17.63 -3.73 -6.90
C GLY A 249 -19.09 -3.90 -6.45
N GLU A 250 -19.50 -5.10 -6.04
CA GLU A 250 -20.87 -5.38 -5.60
C GLU A 250 -20.98 -5.44 -4.07
N THR A 251 -22.21 -5.24 -3.58
CA THR A 251 -22.58 -5.56 -2.20
C THR A 251 -23.45 -6.81 -2.20
N SER A 252 -22.92 -7.90 -1.65
CA SER A 252 -23.64 -9.15 -1.48
C SER A 252 -24.23 -9.21 -0.07
N GLU A 253 -25.53 -9.50 0.03
CA GLU A 253 -26.26 -9.56 1.30
C GLU A 253 -26.55 -11.02 1.70
N TYR A 254 -26.25 -11.36 2.96
CA TYR A 254 -26.42 -12.72 3.50
C TYR A 254 -27.17 -12.72 4.84
N THR A 255 -27.99 -13.74 5.06
CA THR A 255 -28.41 -14.13 6.41
C THR A 255 -27.64 -15.39 6.78
N ILE A 256 -26.82 -15.29 7.83
CA ILE A 256 -25.98 -16.40 8.31
C ILE A 256 -26.60 -16.97 9.57
N ILE A 257 -26.88 -18.27 9.59
CA ILE A 257 -27.54 -18.92 10.72
C ILE A 257 -26.63 -20.01 11.28
N PHE A 258 -26.19 -19.85 12.53
CA PHE A 258 -25.47 -20.88 13.26
C PHE A 258 -26.45 -21.80 13.99
N ASP A 259 -26.38 -23.10 13.68
CA ASP A 259 -27.22 -24.11 14.30
C ASP A 259 -26.78 -24.40 15.74
N THR A 260 -27.70 -24.28 16.69
CA THR A 260 -27.44 -24.64 18.10
C THR A 260 -27.46 -26.15 18.36
N GLY A 261 -27.97 -26.94 17.42
CA GLY A 261 -28.22 -28.37 17.59
C GLY A 261 -29.47 -28.69 18.42
N ILE A 262 -30.23 -27.68 18.86
CA ILE A 262 -31.50 -27.86 19.56
C ILE A 262 -32.56 -28.37 18.56
N ARG A 263 -33.32 -29.40 18.94
CA ARG A 263 -34.35 -30.06 18.13
C ARG A 263 -35.51 -30.54 19.00
#